data_AF-X1N9H0-F1
#
_entry.id   AF-X1N9H0-F1
#
_cell.length_a   1.000
_cell.length_b   1.000
_cell.length_c   1.000
_cell.angle_alpha   90.00
_cell.angle_beta   90.00
_cell.angle_gamma   90.00
#
_symmetry.space_group_name_H-M   'P 1'
#
loop_
_entity.id
_entity.type
_entity.pdbx_description
1 polymer ?
#
loop_
_entity_poly.entity_id
_entity_poly.type
_entity_poly.pdbx_seq_one_letter_code
_entity_poly.pdbx_strand_id
1 'polypeptide(L)'
;LAHGSGWATAARECVQAAQGIPVISFGARHVHPSVVGVMEYAATVGGCAGCSSTAGAKLTGLKPSGTMPHALIIIMGDTVKATVAFDKYMPAEMPRVSLVDTFKDEAEESLLVAQALGEKLNAVRLDTPVERGGVTADLIKEVRARLDLAGFKKVGIFVSGGVTPERITYFIDNEAPVDGFGIGSYISGAKPIDFTADLHEVEGKPIAKRGRIPGVTPNPRLKRIM
;
A
#
# COMPACT_ATOMS: atom_id res chain seq x y z
N LEU A 1 -7.77 19.89 0.43
CA LEU A 1 -9.14 19.38 0.19
C LEU A 1 -9.18 18.55 -1.08
N ALA A 2 -9.13 19.15 -2.28
CA ALA A 2 -9.27 18.44 -3.56
C ALA A 2 -8.43 17.16 -3.72
N HIS A 3 -7.10 17.28 -3.71
CA HIS A 3 -6.18 16.14 -3.82
C HIS A 3 -6.32 15.16 -2.64
N GLY A 4 -6.35 15.68 -1.40
CA GLY A 4 -6.48 14.85 -0.20
C GLY A 4 -7.75 13.98 -0.20
N SER A 5 -8.89 14.53 -0.66
CA SER A 5 -10.12 13.76 -0.79
C SER A 5 -10.01 12.71 -1.90
N GLY A 6 -9.39 13.03 -3.04
CA GLY A 6 -9.13 12.05 -4.10
C GLY A 6 -8.26 10.87 -3.61
N TRP A 7 -7.15 11.16 -2.94
CA TRP A 7 -6.25 10.15 -2.38
C TRP A 7 -6.92 9.29 -1.30
N ALA A 8 -7.70 9.90 -0.39
CA ALA A 8 -8.42 9.17 0.64
C ALA A 8 -9.51 8.26 0.07
N THR A 9 -10.24 8.72 -0.95
CA THR A 9 -11.26 7.92 -1.64
C THR A 9 -10.63 6.73 -2.35
N ALA A 10 -9.55 6.93 -3.13
CA ALA A 10 -8.85 5.84 -3.80
C ALA A 10 -8.28 4.81 -2.82
N ALA A 11 -7.71 5.28 -1.69
CA ALA A 11 -7.28 4.38 -0.62
C ALA A 11 -8.44 3.56 -0.03
N ARG A 12 -9.60 4.19 0.18
CA ARG A 12 -10.80 3.52 0.69
C ARG A 12 -11.33 2.46 -0.27
N GLU A 13 -11.30 2.71 -1.58
CA GLU A 13 -11.67 1.72 -2.60
C GLU A 13 -10.78 0.49 -2.51
N CYS A 14 -9.46 0.68 -2.40
CA CYS A 14 -8.52 -0.43 -2.21
C CYS A 14 -8.76 -1.21 -0.90
N VAL A 15 -8.98 -0.50 0.21
CA VAL A 15 -9.22 -1.11 1.53
C VAL A 15 -10.51 -1.91 1.56
N GLN A 16 -11.57 -1.41 0.90
CA GLN A 16 -12.82 -2.14 0.75
C GLN A 16 -12.65 -3.38 -0.12
N ALA A 17 -11.95 -3.24 -1.25
CA ALA A 17 -11.64 -4.38 -2.11
C ALA A 17 -10.84 -5.45 -1.36
N ALA A 18 -9.93 -5.07 -0.46
CA ALA A 18 -9.06 -5.97 0.30
C ALA A 18 -9.77 -6.80 1.39
N GLN A 19 -11.04 -6.52 1.70
CA GLN A 19 -11.87 -7.31 2.64
C GLN A 19 -11.18 -7.65 3.98
N GLY A 20 -10.41 -6.71 4.53
CA GLY A 20 -9.71 -6.86 5.82
C GLY A 20 -8.22 -7.21 5.70
N ILE A 21 -7.73 -7.59 4.52
CA ILE A 21 -6.29 -7.74 4.25
C ILE A 21 -5.64 -6.33 4.31
N PRO A 22 -4.52 -6.15 5.04
CA PRO A 22 -3.92 -4.83 5.23
C PRO A 22 -3.40 -4.25 3.91
N VAL A 23 -3.72 -2.97 3.69
CA VAL A 23 -3.25 -2.16 2.56
C VAL A 23 -2.24 -1.13 3.05
N ILE A 24 -1.07 -1.07 2.42
CA ILE A 24 0.01 -0.14 2.75
C ILE A 24 0.18 0.84 1.59
N SER A 25 0.23 2.15 1.90
CA SER A 25 0.48 3.19 0.91
C SER A 25 1.98 3.31 0.59
N PHE A 26 2.35 3.03 -0.66
CA PHE A 26 3.70 3.08 -1.24
C PHE A 26 3.82 4.17 -2.33
N GLY A 27 2.92 5.15 -2.31
CA GLY A 27 2.77 6.15 -3.36
C GLY A 27 3.79 7.29 -3.37
N ALA A 28 4.70 7.36 -2.40
CA ALA A 28 5.57 8.52 -2.17
C ALA A 28 6.38 8.94 -3.41
N ARG A 29 6.81 7.98 -4.23
CA ARG A 29 7.65 8.21 -5.42
C ARG A 29 6.90 8.79 -6.62
N HIS A 30 5.57 8.86 -6.60
CA HIS A 30 4.74 9.28 -7.74
C HIS A 30 4.24 10.73 -7.65
N VAL A 31 4.52 11.41 -6.53
CA VAL A 31 4.10 12.80 -6.29
C VAL A 31 5.32 13.65 -5.96
N HIS A 32 5.16 14.98 -6.04
CA HIS A 32 6.22 15.88 -5.61
C HIS A 32 6.56 15.62 -4.12
N PRO A 33 7.85 15.52 -3.73
CA PRO A 33 8.24 15.17 -2.37
C PRO A 33 7.60 16.03 -1.27
N SER A 34 7.32 17.31 -1.56
CA SER A 34 6.70 18.24 -0.61
C SER A 34 5.27 17.88 -0.19
N VAL A 35 4.58 17.02 -0.95
CA VAL A 35 3.19 16.61 -0.66
C VAL A 35 3.06 15.18 -0.15
N VAL A 36 4.16 14.42 -0.10
CA VAL A 36 4.16 12.99 0.29
C VAL A 36 3.50 12.76 1.65
N GLY A 37 3.85 13.57 2.65
CA GLY A 37 3.27 13.43 3.99
C GLY A 37 1.74 13.59 3.98
N VAL A 38 1.23 14.58 3.23
CA VAL A 38 -0.21 14.83 3.12
C VAL A 38 -0.92 13.72 2.34
N MET A 39 -0.28 13.19 1.29
CA MET A 39 -0.80 12.08 0.49
C MET A 39 -0.93 10.80 1.33
N GLU A 40 0.11 10.44 2.07
CA GLU A 40 0.07 9.24 2.93
C GLU A 40 -0.86 9.43 4.13
N TYR A 41 -0.94 10.65 4.70
CA TYR A 41 -1.95 10.96 5.71
C TYR A 41 -3.37 10.74 5.17
N ALA A 42 -3.66 11.26 3.97
CA ALA A 42 -4.96 11.05 3.32
C ALA A 42 -5.23 9.55 3.05
N ALA A 43 -4.23 8.80 2.61
CA ALA A 43 -4.36 7.36 2.40
C ALA A 43 -4.66 6.60 3.70
N THR A 44 -4.01 6.96 4.81
CA THR A 44 -4.29 6.41 6.15
C THR A 44 -5.70 6.77 6.61
N VAL A 45 -6.16 8.02 6.40
CA VAL A 45 -7.56 8.41 6.66
C VAL A 45 -8.54 7.59 5.81
N GLY A 46 -8.16 7.26 4.57
CA GLY A 46 -8.90 6.36 3.68
C GLY A 46 -8.95 4.90 4.17
N GLY A 47 -8.08 4.52 5.10
CA GLY A 47 -8.06 3.21 5.76
C GLY A 47 -6.79 2.39 5.53
N CYS A 48 -5.76 2.91 4.86
CA CYS A 48 -4.48 2.20 4.74
C CYS A 48 -3.89 1.94 6.14
N ALA A 49 -3.47 0.69 6.37
CA ALA A 49 -2.89 0.23 7.63
C ALA A 49 -1.46 0.75 7.87
N GLY A 50 -0.78 1.23 6.82
CA GLY A 50 0.57 1.76 6.91
C GLY A 50 0.93 2.71 5.77
N CYS A 51 2.07 3.37 5.92
CA CYS A 51 2.64 4.31 4.97
C CYS A 51 4.15 4.07 4.82
N SER A 52 4.73 4.41 3.67
CA SER A 52 6.15 4.17 3.39
C SER A 52 7.11 5.26 3.85
N SER A 53 6.64 6.51 3.92
CA SER A 53 7.54 7.63 4.17
C SER A 53 7.60 8.03 5.64
N THR A 54 8.73 8.59 6.05
CA THR A 54 8.90 9.20 7.37
C THR A 54 8.01 10.44 7.56
N ALA A 55 7.73 11.17 6.48
CA ALA A 55 6.84 12.34 6.51
C ALA A 55 5.38 11.94 6.76
N GLY A 56 4.91 10.88 6.09
CA GLY A 56 3.57 10.31 6.32
C GLY A 56 3.45 9.74 7.72
N ALA A 57 4.43 8.93 8.14
CA ALA A 57 4.50 8.37 9.49
C ALA A 57 4.41 9.44 10.59
N LYS A 58 5.11 10.57 10.43
CA LYS A 58 5.06 11.69 11.37
C LYS A 58 3.66 12.31 11.47
N LEU A 59 2.92 12.42 10.37
CA LEU A 59 1.58 13.02 10.34
C LEU A 59 0.49 12.06 10.82
N THR A 60 0.66 10.75 10.62
CA THR A 60 -0.32 9.73 11.00
C THR A 60 -0.09 9.16 12.40
N GLY A 61 1.11 9.35 12.96
CA GLY A 61 1.54 8.70 14.20
C GLY A 61 1.87 7.21 14.03
N LEU A 62 1.88 6.70 12.80
CA LEU A 62 2.25 5.34 12.48
C LEU A 62 3.78 5.19 12.38
N LYS A 63 4.27 3.96 12.50
CA LYS A 63 5.65 3.64 12.09
C LYS A 63 5.69 3.49 10.56
N PRO A 64 6.71 4.04 9.87
CA PRO A 64 6.85 3.82 8.45
C PRO A 64 7.11 2.34 8.18
N SER A 65 6.48 1.79 7.14
CA SER A 65 6.63 0.42 6.69
C SER A 65 7.49 0.37 5.43
N GLY A 66 8.45 -0.55 5.39
CA GLY A 66 9.28 -0.80 4.23
C GLY A 66 9.90 -2.19 4.29
N THR A 67 10.15 -2.76 3.13
CA THR A 67 10.85 -4.05 2.97
C THR A 67 12.24 -3.79 2.38
N MET A 68 13.08 -4.83 2.28
CA MET A 68 14.29 -4.71 1.47
C MET A 68 13.96 -4.39 0.01
N PRO A 69 14.73 -3.52 -0.68
CA PRO A 69 14.53 -3.20 -2.10
C PRO A 69 15.32 -4.16 -3.01
N HIS A 70 14.91 -4.29 -4.28
CA HIS A 70 15.67 -5.01 -5.31
C HIS A 70 17.13 -4.55 -5.41
N ALA A 71 17.40 -3.26 -5.19
CA ALA A 71 18.75 -2.71 -5.24
C ALA A 71 19.72 -3.43 -4.28
N LEU A 72 19.28 -3.84 -3.10
CA LEU A 72 20.11 -4.61 -2.17
C LEU A 72 20.45 -5.99 -2.74
N ILE A 73 19.46 -6.67 -3.33
CA ILE A 73 19.64 -8.00 -3.95
C ILE A 73 20.60 -7.90 -5.14
N ILE A 74 20.43 -6.89 -5.98
CA ILE A 74 21.28 -6.64 -7.16
C ILE A 74 22.74 -6.39 -6.74
N ILE A 75 22.97 -5.52 -5.75
CA ILE A 75 24.32 -5.21 -5.26
C ILE A 75 25.01 -6.45 -4.68
N MET A 76 24.26 -7.30 -3.97
CA MET A 76 24.78 -8.52 -3.36
C MET A 76 24.91 -9.69 -4.35
N GLY A 77 24.25 -9.58 -5.51
CA GLY A 77 24.24 -10.60 -6.57
C GLY A 77 23.52 -11.90 -6.21
N ASP A 78 22.80 -11.94 -5.08
CA ASP A 78 22.15 -13.14 -4.56
C ASP A 78 21.07 -12.76 -3.54
N THR A 79 19.85 -13.27 -3.72
CA THR A 79 18.70 -12.94 -2.87
C THR A 79 18.89 -13.45 -1.45
N VAL A 80 19.37 -14.68 -1.26
CA VAL A 80 19.57 -15.28 0.07
C VAL A 80 20.62 -14.48 0.85
N LYS A 81 21.75 -14.13 0.24
CA LYS A 81 22.79 -13.31 0.88
C LYS A 81 22.26 -11.94 1.26
N ALA A 82 21.49 -11.30 0.38
CA ALA A 82 20.87 -10.00 0.66
C ALA A 82 19.88 -10.09 1.83
N THR A 83 19.05 -11.13 1.87
CA THR A 83 18.05 -11.36 2.91
C THR A 83 18.68 -11.68 4.27
N VAL A 84 19.73 -12.50 4.30
CA VAL A 84 20.53 -12.76 5.52
C VAL A 84 21.25 -11.50 6.00
N ALA A 85 21.79 -10.69 5.08
CA ALA A 85 22.40 -9.41 5.45
C ALA A 85 21.35 -8.44 6.03
N PHE A 86 20.15 -8.39 5.44
CA PHE A 86 19.05 -7.57 5.96
C PHE A 86 18.65 -7.98 7.39
N ASP A 87 18.52 -9.28 7.67
CA ASP A 87 18.25 -9.78 9.04
C ASP A 87 19.35 -9.37 10.02
N LYS A 88 20.62 -9.44 9.60
CA LYS A 88 21.77 -9.14 10.45
C LYS A 88 21.87 -7.66 10.85
N TYR A 89 21.55 -6.75 9.94
CA TYR A 89 21.81 -5.31 10.14
C TYR A 89 20.57 -4.49 10.49
N MET A 90 19.36 -4.99 10.23
CA MET A 90 18.13 -4.26 10.55
C MET A 90 17.63 -4.53 11.98
N PRO A 91 17.04 -3.53 12.65
CA PRO A 91 16.48 -3.68 14.00
C PRO A 91 15.49 -4.84 14.09
N ALA A 92 15.46 -5.55 15.23
CA ALA A 92 14.66 -6.76 15.41
C ALA A 92 13.14 -6.52 15.24
N GLU A 93 12.67 -5.31 15.55
CA GLU A 93 11.28 -4.90 15.40
C GLU A 93 10.85 -4.67 13.95
N MET A 94 11.78 -4.60 12.99
CA MET A 94 11.45 -4.48 11.57
C MET A 94 11.12 -5.87 10.99
N PRO A 95 9.95 -6.06 10.36
CA PRO A 95 9.63 -7.33 9.72
C PRO A 95 10.65 -7.70 8.64
N ARG A 96 11.10 -8.96 8.65
CA ARG A 96 11.91 -9.57 7.59
C ARG A 96 10.98 -9.96 6.45
N VAL A 97 10.84 -9.06 5.47
CA VAL A 97 10.08 -9.31 4.25
C VAL A 97 11.03 -9.26 3.06
N SER A 98 11.19 -10.39 2.37
CA SER A 98 12.11 -10.54 1.25
C SER A 98 11.39 -10.34 -0.08
N LEU A 99 11.98 -9.57 -1.00
CA LEU A 99 11.61 -9.63 -2.42
C LEU A 99 12.14 -10.95 -3.00
N VAL A 100 11.36 -11.59 -3.87
CA VAL A 100 11.64 -12.94 -4.40
C VAL A 100 11.57 -13.03 -5.94
N ASP A 101 11.51 -11.89 -6.60
CA ASP A 101 11.25 -11.71 -8.03
C ASP A 101 12.40 -10.95 -8.71
N THR A 102 13.61 -10.99 -8.13
CA THR A 102 14.77 -10.26 -8.68
C THR A 102 15.54 -11.06 -9.71
N PHE A 103 15.81 -12.35 -9.45
CA PHE A 103 16.69 -13.15 -10.31
C PHE A 103 16.04 -14.43 -10.79
N LYS A 104 15.43 -15.21 -9.89
CA LYS A 104 14.87 -16.53 -10.18
C LYS A 104 13.35 -16.48 -10.25
N ASP A 105 12.79 -17.65 -10.48
CA ASP A 105 11.36 -17.92 -10.30
C ASP A 105 10.95 -17.69 -8.85
N GLU A 106 9.83 -17.01 -8.64
CA GLU A 106 9.37 -16.56 -7.33
C GLU A 106 9.11 -17.73 -6.38
N ALA A 107 8.66 -18.87 -6.88
CA ALA A 107 8.38 -20.05 -6.08
C ALA A 107 9.66 -20.77 -5.65
N GLU A 108 10.69 -20.81 -6.50
CA GLU A 108 12.04 -21.28 -6.11
C GLU A 108 12.70 -20.33 -5.11
N GLU A 109 12.71 -19.03 -5.42
CA GLU A 109 13.41 -18.02 -4.63
C GLU A 109 12.77 -17.88 -3.23
N SER A 110 11.44 -17.98 -3.14
CA SER A 110 10.72 -18.02 -1.86
C SER A 110 11.16 -19.15 -0.94
N LEU A 111 11.38 -20.35 -1.50
CA LEU A 111 11.87 -21.49 -0.73
C LEU A 111 13.30 -21.26 -0.23
N LEU A 112 14.17 -20.73 -1.08
CA LEU A 112 15.58 -20.47 -0.73
C LEU A 112 15.70 -19.47 0.42
N VAL A 113 14.94 -18.37 0.37
CA VAL A 113 14.96 -17.37 1.45
C VAL A 113 14.31 -17.90 2.74
N ALA A 114 13.25 -18.70 2.63
CA ALA A 114 12.59 -19.32 3.79
C ALA A 114 13.51 -20.34 4.48
N GLN A 115 14.24 -21.16 3.72
CA GLN A 115 15.23 -22.09 4.26
C GLN A 115 16.38 -21.37 4.97
N ALA A 116 16.83 -20.23 4.45
CA ALA A 116 17.94 -19.48 5.02
C ALA A 116 17.59 -18.73 6.31
N LEU A 117 16.38 -18.15 6.40
CA LEU A 117 15.95 -17.38 7.57
C LEU A 117 15.15 -18.19 8.60
N GLY A 118 14.54 -19.30 8.18
CA GLY A 118 13.68 -20.11 9.04
C GLY A 118 12.53 -19.29 9.63
N GLU A 119 12.31 -19.44 10.94
CA GLU A 119 11.24 -18.75 11.67
C GLU A 119 11.37 -17.23 11.71
N LYS A 120 12.54 -16.68 11.35
CA LYS A 120 12.74 -15.23 11.29
C LYS A 120 12.10 -14.56 10.09
N LEU A 121 11.82 -15.31 9.01
CA LEU A 121 11.19 -14.74 7.81
C LEU A 121 9.71 -14.46 8.09
N ASN A 122 9.31 -13.19 8.04
CA ASN A 122 7.92 -12.81 8.25
C ASN A 122 7.07 -13.01 6.99
N ALA A 123 7.59 -12.63 5.82
CA ALA A 123 6.88 -12.76 4.56
C ALA A 123 7.82 -12.75 3.34
N VAL A 124 7.32 -13.23 2.21
CA VAL A 124 7.87 -12.93 0.89
C VAL A 124 7.00 -11.85 0.21
N ARG A 125 7.61 -11.01 -0.61
CA ARG A 125 6.92 -9.98 -1.39
C ARG A 125 7.16 -10.24 -2.87
N LEU A 126 6.06 -10.30 -3.63
CA LEU A 126 6.08 -10.42 -5.07
C LEU A 126 5.75 -9.06 -5.69
N ASP A 127 6.66 -8.55 -6.51
CA ASP A 127 6.55 -7.30 -7.28
C ASP A 127 6.73 -7.58 -8.79
N THR A 128 6.40 -8.82 -9.20
CA THR A 128 6.75 -9.40 -10.50
C THR A 128 6.38 -8.45 -11.64
N PRO A 129 7.34 -8.10 -12.52
CA PRO A 129 7.10 -7.14 -13.58
C PRO A 129 6.12 -7.67 -14.64
N VAL A 130 5.41 -6.76 -15.32
CA VAL A 130 4.38 -7.11 -16.31
C VAL A 130 4.97 -7.84 -17.52
N GLU A 131 6.23 -7.59 -17.86
CA GLU A 131 6.99 -8.27 -18.90
C GLU A 131 7.20 -9.76 -18.59
N ARG A 132 7.03 -10.16 -17.32
CA ARG A 132 7.07 -11.54 -16.84
C ARG A 132 5.68 -12.11 -16.57
N GLY A 133 4.61 -11.40 -16.97
CA GLY A 133 3.22 -11.79 -16.75
C GLY A 133 2.58 -11.17 -15.49
N GLY A 134 3.37 -10.49 -14.66
CA GLY A 134 2.92 -9.94 -13.39
C GLY A 134 2.55 -11.00 -12.35
N VAL A 135 2.19 -10.55 -11.15
CA VAL A 135 1.73 -11.46 -10.09
C VAL A 135 0.33 -11.99 -10.42
N THR A 136 0.15 -13.30 -10.49
CA THR A 136 -1.15 -13.97 -10.74
C THR A 136 -1.65 -14.71 -9.50
N ALA A 137 -2.94 -15.03 -9.45
CA ALA A 137 -3.51 -15.80 -8.34
C ALA A 137 -2.87 -17.21 -8.25
N ASP A 138 -2.60 -17.83 -9.39
CA ASP A 138 -1.98 -19.16 -9.45
C ASP A 138 -0.53 -19.14 -8.98
N LEU A 139 0.25 -18.10 -9.32
CA LEU A 139 1.60 -17.93 -8.79
C LEU A 139 1.61 -17.84 -7.26
N ILE A 140 0.69 -17.06 -6.68
CA ILE A 140 0.56 -16.93 -5.23
C ILE A 140 0.20 -18.28 -4.58
N LYS A 141 -0.73 -19.03 -5.18
CA LYS A 141 -1.11 -20.36 -4.71
C LYS A 141 0.05 -21.35 -4.80
N GLU A 142 0.84 -21.28 -5.87
CA GLU A 142 2.04 -22.11 -6.03
C GLU A 142 3.08 -21.79 -4.95
N VAL A 143 3.42 -20.51 -4.76
CA VAL A 143 4.34 -20.07 -3.71
C VAL A 143 3.87 -20.54 -2.34
N ARG A 144 2.57 -20.35 -2.02
CA ARG A 144 1.98 -20.82 -0.76
C ARG A 144 2.12 -22.32 -0.59
N ALA A 145 1.72 -23.10 -1.59
CA ALA A 145 1.78 -24.56 -1.54
C ALA A 145 3.21 -25.07 -1.32
N ARG A 146 4.19 -24.49 -2.03
CA ARG A 146 5.60 -24.85 -1.87
C ARG A 146 6.12 -24.50 -0.48
N LEU A 147 5.85 -23.29 0.02
CA LEU A 147 6.24 -22.89 1.37
C LEU A 147 5.62 -23.83 2.43
N ASP A 148 4.34 -24.19 2.28
CA ASP A 148 3.64 -25.05 3.22
C ASP A 148 4.17 -26.48 3.24
N LEU A 149 4.46 -27.05 2.07
CA LEU A 149 5.09 -28.38 1.94
C LEU A 149 6.50 -28.40 2.54
N ALA A 150 7.22 -27.29 2.46
CA ALA A 150 8.53 -27.12 3.11
C ALA A 150 8.44 -26.77 4.60
N GLY A 151 7.24 -26.65 5.18
CA GLY A 151 7.02 -26.38 6.60
C GLY A 151 6.91 -24.90 7.00
N PHE A 152 6.99 -23.97 6.05
CA PHE A 152 7.00 -22.52 6.28
C PHE A 152 5.59 -21.89 6.27
N LYS A 153 4.63 -22.51 6.95
CA LYS A 153 3.21 -22.12 6.96
C LYS A 153 2.92 -20.73 7.55
N LYS A 154 3.87 -20.18 8.31
CA LYS A 154 3.73 -18.86 8.97
C LYS A 154 4.30 -17.70 8.13
N VAL A 155 5.04 -17.99 7.06
CA VAL A 155 5.62 -16.97 6.18
C VAL A 155 4.49 -16.37 5.36
N GLY A 156 4.19 -15.08 5.50
CA GLY A 156 3.15 -14.42 4.71
C GLY A 156 3.55 -14.15 3.26
N ILE A 157 2.58 -13.73 2.44
CA ILE A 157 2.77 -13.35 1.04
C ILE A 157 2.21 -11.94 0.81
N PHE A 158 3.08 -11.02 0.43
CA PHE A 158 2.73 -9.64 0.10
C PHE A 158 2.77 -9.42 -1.40
N VAL A 159 1.82 -8.66 -1.93
CA VAL A 159 1.77 -8.31 -3.35
C VAL A 159 1.91 -6.81 -3.53
N SER A 160 2.79 -6.39 -4.43
CA SER A 160 2.92 -4.99 -4.85
C SER A 160 3.03 -4.89 -6.38
N GLY A 161 3.17 -3.66 -6.88
CA GLY A 161 3.40 -3.43 -8.31
C GLY A 161 2.10 -3.37 -9.10
N GLY A 162 1.68 -2.16 -9.48
CA GLY A 162 0.48 -1.97 -10.30
C GLY A 162 -0.83 -2.48 -9.69
N VAL A 163 -0.90 -2.65 -8.36
CA VAL A 163 -2.09 -3.12 -7.65
C VAL A 163 -3.19 -2.04 -7.68
N THR A 164 -4.39 -2.44 -8.13
CA THR A 164 -5.62 -1.63 -8.16
C THR A 164 -6.74 -2.37 -7.44
N PRO A 165 -7.89 -1.74 -7.11
CA PRO A 165 -9.04 -2.43 -6.53
C PRO A 165 -9.50 -3.64 -7.37
N GLU A 166 -9.46 -3.55 -8.70
CA GLU A 166 -9.83 -4.66 -9.59
C GLU A 166 -8.86 -5.83 -9.44
N ARG A 167 -7.56 -5.58 -9.33
CA ARG A 167 -6.56 -6.63 -9.07
C ARG A 167 -6.72 -7.24 -7.68
N ILE A 168 -7.02 -6.43 -6.67
CA ILE A 168 -7.28 -6.92 -5.30
C ILE A 168 -8.48 -7.85 -5.29
N THR A 169 -9.60 -7.43 -5.89
CA THR A 169 -10.79 -8.25 -6.06
C THR A 169 -10.49 -9.53 -6.83
N TYR A 170 -9.72 -9.46 -7.92
CA TYR A 170 -9.28 -10.64 -8.66
C TYR A 170 -8.54 -11.65 -7.77
N PHE A 171 -7.61 -11.22 -6.91
CA PHE A 171 -6.91 -12.12 -6.00
C PHE A 171 -7.87 -12.75 -4.98
N ILE A 172 -8.80 -11.98 -4.43
CA ILE A 172 -9.77 -12.47 -3.44
C ILE A 172 -10.77 -13.44 -4.07
N ASP A 173 -11.36 -13.10 -5.21
CA ASP A 173 -12.34 -13.94 -5.92
C ASP A 173 -11.72 -15.28 -6.38
N ASN A 174 -10.41 -15.29 -6.62
CA ASN A 174 -9.67 -16.51 -6.94
C ASN A 174 -9.08 -17.20 -5.70
N GLU A 175 -9.42 -16.79 -4.48
CA GLU A 175 -8.94 -17.38 -3.22
C GLU A 175 -7.39 -17.45 -3.15
N ALA A 176 -6.71 -16.43 -3.67
CA ALA A 176 -5.25 -16.33 -3.59
C ALA A 176 -4.84 -15.95 -2.16
N PRO A 177 -3.96 -16.73 -1.50
CA PRO A 177 -3.54 -16.47 -0.12
C PRO A 177 -2.57 -15.27 -0.03
N VAL A 178 -3.12 -14.07 0.04
CA VAL A 178 -2.39 -12.81 0.19
C VAL A 178 -2.56 -12.24 1.60
N ASP A 179 -1.46 -11.88 2.23
CA ASP A 179 -1.43 -11.35 3.60
C ASP A 179 -1.28 -9.82 3.65
N GLY A 180 -0.98 -9.18 2.51
CA GLY A 180 -0.89 -7.72 2.44
C GLY A 180 -0.68 -7.16 1.05
N PHE A 181 -1.15 -5.94 0.82
CA PHE A 181 -1.01 -5.23 -0.45
C PHE A 181 -0.19 -3.94 -0.28
N GLY A 182 0.80 -3.75 -1.16
CA GLY A 182 1.53 -2.49 -1.30
C GLY A 182 1.03 -1.71 -2.52
N ILE A 183 0.36 -0.57 -2.29
CA ILE A 183 -0.30 0.19 -3.36
C ILE A 183 0.37 1.55 -3.53
N GLY A 184 0.88 1.81 -4.73
CA GLY A 184 1.54 3.06 -5.09
C GLY A 184 0.66 3.93 -5.99
N SER A 185 0.91 3.81 -7.30
CA SER A 185 0.40 4.69 -8.35
C SER A 185 -1.11 4.90 -8.34
N TYR A 186 -1.91 3.87 -8.03
CA TYR A 186 -3.38 3.98 -7.98
C TYR A 186 -3.83 5.04 -6.97
N ILE A 187 -3.31 5.00 -5.74
CA ILE A 187 -3.65 5.97 -4.68
C ILE A 187 -3.03 7.32 -5.02
N SER A 188 -1.73 7.38 -5.25
CA SER A 188 -1.02 8.66 -5.42
C SER A 188 -1.44 9.42 -6.68
N GLY A 189 -1.85 8.69 -7.73
CA GLY A 189 -2.30 9.23 -9.00
C GLY A 189 -3.80 9.54 -9.06
N ALA A 190 -4.53 9.36 -7.96
CA ALA A 190 -5.97 9.62 -7.91
C ALA A 190 -6.29 11.07 -8.31
N LYS A 191 -7.30 11.23 -9.16
CA LYS A 191 -7.74 12.55 -9.61
C LYS A 191 -8.27 13.35 -8.40
N PRO A 192 -7.95 14.66 -8.32
CA PRO A 192 -8.56 15.52 -7.31
C PRO A 192 -10.08 15.55 -7.45
N ILE A 193 -10.78 15.68 -6.33
CA ILE A 193 -12.20 16.00 -6.34
C ILE A 193 -12.34 17.52 -6.44
N ASP A 194 -13.05 17.99 -7.47
CA ASP A 194 -13.26 19.43 -7.66
C ASP A 194 -14.19 20.00 -6.58
N PHE A 195 -13.69 21.03 -5.89
CA PHE A 195 -14.44 21.78 -4.90
C PHE A 195 -14.57 23.23 -5.37
N THR A 196 -15.77 23.81 -5.21
CA THR A 196 -15.98 25.25 -5.37
C THR A 196 -16.27 25.87 -4.01
N ALA A 197 -15.59 26.96 -3.68
CA ALA A 197 -15.94 27.81 -2.54
C ALA A 197 -16.69 29.03 -3.05
N ASP A 198 -17.92 29.21 -2.60
CA ASP A 198 -18.81 30.29 -3.01
C ASP A 198 -19.33 31.02 -1.75
N LEU A 199 -19.70 32.29 -1.89
CA LEU A 199 -20.44 33.01 -0.85
C LEU A 199 -21.92 32.61 -0.89
N HIS A 200 -22.47 32.28 0.28
CA HIS A 200 -23.87 31.91 0.45
C HIS A 200 -24.63 32.85 1.41
N GLU A 201 -23.90 33.72 2.12
CA GLU A 201 -24.46 34.67 3.08
C GLU A 201 -23.53 35.90 3.21
N VAL A 202 -24.12 37.10 3.36
CA VAL A 202 -23.41 38.35 3.67
C VAL A 202 -24.18 39.07 4.77
N GLU A 203 -23.54 39.35 5.90
CA GLU A 203 -24.15 40.03 7.06
C GLU A 203 -25.47 39.39 7.53
N GLY A 204 -25.53 38.05 7.59
CA GLY A 204 -26.74 37.32 7.98
C GLY A 204 -27.83 37.25 6.91
N LYS A 205 -27.62 37.83 5.73
CA LYS A 205 -28.57 37.79 4.61
C LYS A 205 -28.19 36.69 3.62
N PRO A 206 -29.06 35.70 3.38
CA PRO A 206 -28.84 34.66 2.37
C PRO A 206 -28.67 35.27 0.96
N ILE A 207 -27.51 35.08 0.34
CA ILE A 207 -27.21 35.55 -1.02
C ILE A 207 -26.19 34.64 -1.71
N ALA A 208 -26.36 34.34 -3.00
CA ALA A 208 -25.40 33.55 -3.78
C ALA A 208 -25.44 33.90 -5.28
N LYS A 209 -24.39 33.52 -6.02
CA LYS A 209 -24.36 33.62 -7.49
C LYS A 209 -25.34 32.65 -8.16
N ARG A 210 -25.64 32.88 -9.45
CA ARG A 210 -26.42 31.94 -10.28
C ARG A 210 -25.82 30.51 -10.24
N GLY A 211 -26.69 29.51 -10.09
CA GLY A 211 -26.29 28.09 -9.98
C GLY A 211 -25.87 27.64 -8.58
N ARG A 212 -26.09 28.46 -7.54
CA ARG A 212 -25.90 28.11 -6.12
C ARG A 212 -27.15 28.48 -5.32
N ILE A 213 -27.38 27.74 -4.23
CA ILE A 213 -28.53 27.96 -3.33
C ILE A 213 -28.09 28.95 -2.24
N PRO A 214 -28.72 30.15 -2.11
CA PRO A 214 -28.43 31.09 -1.03
C PRO A 214 -28.74 30.52 0.36
N GLY A 215 -27.99 30.97 1.37
CA GLY A 215 -28.16 30.60 2.77
C GLY A 215 -27.25 29.46 3.23
N VAL A 216 -27.07 29.36 4.55
CA VAL A 216 -26.31 28.28 5.18
C VAL A 216 -27.02 26.95 4.94
N THR A 217 -26.33 26.00 4.32
CA THR A 217 -26.82 24.62 4.20
C THR A 217 -26.47 23.85 5.47
N PRO A 218 -27.44 23.52 6.35
CA PRO A 218 -27.15 22.74 7.54
C PRO A 218 -26.74 21.32 7.14
N ASN A 219 -25.63 20.84 7.69
CA ASN A 219 -25.22 19.45 7.56
C ASN A 219 -24.97 18.88 8.95
N PRO A 220 -25.88 18.03 9.49
CA PRO A 220 -25.76 17.52 10.85
C PRO A 220 -24.55 16.60 11.05
N ARG A 221 -23.91 16.14 9.96
CA ARG A 221 -22.70 15.33 10.01
C ARG A 221 -21.43 16.18 10.14
N LEU A 222 -21.49 17.49 9.83
CA LEU A 222 -20.35 18.37 10.00
C LEU A 222 -20.22 18.79 11.46
N LYS A 223 -19.03 18.59 12.01
CA LYS A 223 -18.64 19.18 13.29
C LYS A 223 -17.79 20.41 12.99
N ARG A 224 -18.03 21.49 13.73
CA ARG A 224 -17.15 22.65 13.69
C ARG A 224 -15.80 22.22 14.26
N ILE A 225 -14.76 22.22 13.43
CA ILE A 225 -13.38 21.96 13.84
C ILE A 225 -12.66 23.31 13.81
N MET A 226 -12.90 24.12 14.85
CA MET A 226 -12.15 25.29 15.32
C MET A 226 -12.66 25.65 16.70
#